data_AF-G4TG60-F1
#
_entry.id   AF-G4TG60-F1
#
_cell.length_a   1.000
_cell.length_b   1.000
_cell.length_c   1.000
_cell.angle_alpha   90.00
_cell.angle_beta   90.00
_cell.angle_gamma   90.00
#
_symmetry.space_group_name_H-M   'P 1'
#
loop_
_entity.id
_entity.type
_entity.pdbx_description
1 polymer ?
#
loop_
_entity_poly.entity_id
_entity_poly.type
_entity_poly.pdbx_seq_one_letter_code
_entity_poly.pdbx_strand_id
1 'polypeptide(L)'
;MTDASTKPVVLALSNTITPAIALEILPQGLAVNSLYLNADGETHDVIPGPYDSAQHATPPYKYLNTLVGRYANRIAMKEGGHAIQKNGYSATINPVKNESDKVSLHGGVNALDSLLFTQLKLQESTLFSEKELRRLHELDYSNALFTATLPHNSNGFPGTLRVEVLFALIDPATLPVVSNPDVPKHVDLGSVLVVYRARLAEPNIVTPINLTQHWGFNLEASLRPTPHLNIRDHHLILRSPARVAIDSDLLPTGELALNSAEPAHDHNAGKKIGELFPEKGYDHSWLLTVLADHFYIFDESAYKASIATQPPRTPVKDLANIDLLSELLSTKPAEHPSVELWSDKSGYKISFSSNQGGVQFYTANFTNGAGTRKKIHGGAPDKDGYPKECCAFLEFHDPLSAFLHPQNGIDSLLTSDELYHNYVRLDIGFKPPVRA
;
A
#
# COMPACT_ATOMS: atom_id res chain seq x y z
N MET A 1 -24.06 22.85 -1.39
CA MET A 1 -23.49 22.27 -2.63
C MET A 1 -22.21 21.57 -2.23
N THR A 2 -22.13 20.25 -2.35
CA THR A 2 -20.90 19.49 -2.09
C THR A 2 -19.88 19.84 -3.16
N ASP A 3 -18.68 20.28 -2.75
CA ASP A 3 -17.58 20.60 -3.65
C ASP A 3 -17.22 19.36 -4.49
N ALA A 4 -17.19 19.52 -5.83
CA ALA A 4 -16.88 18.44 -6.75
C ALA A 4 -15.47 17.83 -6.51
N SER A 5 -14.55 18.60 -5.91
CA SER A 5 -13.19 18.17 -5.56
C SER A 5 -13.16 17.06 -4.49
N THR A 6 -14.25 16.87 -3.74
CA THR A 6 -14.35 15.90 -2.63
C THR A 6 -15.09 14.62 -3.00
N LYS A 7 -15.62 14.53 -4.24
CA LYS A 7 -16.42 13.39 -4.67
C LYS A 7 -15.53 12.14 -4.85
N PRO A 8 -15.99 10.95 -4.41
CA PRO A 8 -15.32 9.70 -4.73
C PRO A 8 -15.15 9.52 -6.24
N VAL A 9 -14.01 8.99 -6.64
CA VAL A 9 -13.72 8.57 -8.02
C VAL A 9 -13.83 7.05 -8.07
N VAL A 10 -14.65 6.55 -9.00
CA VAL A 10 -14.85 5.11 -9.19
C VAL A 10 -14.26 4.69 -10.53
N LEU A 11 -13.33 3.75 -10.48
CA LEU A 11 -12.80 3.03 -11.64
C LEU A 11 -13.50 1.68 -11.74
N ALA A 12 -13.83 1.22 -12.94
CA ALA A 12 -14.39 -0.11 -13.17
C ALA A 12 -13.86 -0.70 -14.47
N LEU A 13 -13.62 -2.01 -14.53
CA LEU A 13 -13.28 -2.67 -15.78
C LEU A 13 -14.47 -2.64 -16.75
N SER A 14 -14.25 -2.07 -17.93
CA SER A 14 -15.29 -1.64 -18.88
C SER A 14 -16.00 -2.79 -19.61
N ASN A 15 -15.51 -4.02 -19.46
CA ASN A 15 -15.78 -5.09 -20.43
C ASN A 15 -17.04 -5.93 -20.16
N THR A 16 -17.87 -5.58 -19.18
CA THR A 16 -19.09 -6.33 -18.83
C THR A 16 -20.17 -5.45 -18.21
N ILE A 17 -21.42 -5.91 -18.21
CA ILE A 17 -22.56 -5.27 -17.52
C ILE A 17 -22.30 -5.19 -15.99
N THR A 18 -21.50 -6.12 -15.46
CA THR A 18 -21.11 -6.15 -14.04
C THR A 18 -19.59 -6.35 -13.96
N PRO A 19 -18.82 -5.29 -13.71
CA PRO A 19 -17.36 -5.34 -13.77
C PRO A 19 -16.81 -6.33 -12.73
N ALA A 20 -15.83 -7.14 -13.14
CA ALA A 20 -15.16 -8.07 -12.24
C ALA A 20 -14.36 -7.37 -11.15
N ILE A 21 -13.86 -6.16 -11.45
CA ILE A 21 -13.11 -5.30 -10.53
C ILE A 21 -13.64 -3.87 -10.66
N ALA A 22 -13.96 -3.24 -9.52
CA ALA A 22 -14.13 -1.80 -9.42
C ALA A 22 -13.43 -1.26 -8.16
N LEU A 23 -12.89 -0.04 -8.26
CA LEU A 23 -12.11 0.60 -7.21
C LEU A 23 -12.70 1.99 -6.92
N GLU A 24 -13.00 2.26 -5.67
CA GLU A 24 -13.49 3.56 -5.22
C GLU A 24 -12.44 4.28 -4.38
N ILE A 25 -12.07 5.48 -4.81
CA ILE A 25 -11.01 6.30 -4.22
C ILE A 25 -11.61 7.62 -3.72
N LEU A 26 -11.33 7.99 -2.48
CA LEU A 26 -11.68 9.29 -1.92
C LEU A 26 -10.52 10.25 -2.15
N PRO A 27 -10.76 11.46 -2.67
CA PRO A 27 -9.72 12.49 -2.79
C PRO A 27 -9.08 12.87 -1.44
N GLN A 28 -9.86 12.79 -0.35
CA GLN A 28 -9.37 13.04 1.00
C GLN A 28 -8.42 11.91 1.45
N GLY A 29 -7.16 12.25 1.75
CA GLY A 29 -6.10 11.32 2.13
C GLY A 29 -5.71 10.32 1.04
N LEU A 30 -6.24 10.50 -0.17
CA LEU A 30 -6.20 9.52 -1.26
C LEU A 30 -6.59 8.11 -0.78
N ALA A 31 -7.67 8.05 0.01
CA ALA A 31 -8.14 6.83 0.62
C ALA A 31 -8.74 5.87 -0.40
N VAL A 32 -8.27 4.62 -0.42
CA VAL A 32 -8.98 3.55 -1.12
C VAL A 32 -10.17 3.15 -0.25
N ASN A 33 -11.36 3.64 -0.59
CA ASN A 33 -12.55 3.32 0.18
C ASN A 33 -12.91 1.86 -0.04
N SER A 34 -13.05 1.41 -1.29
CA SER A 34 -13.59 0.08 -1.62
C SER A 34 -12.84 -0.56 -2.79
N LEU A 35 -12.66 -1.88 -2.72
CA LEU A 35 -12.26 -2.72 -3.85
C LEU A 35 -13.34 -3.78 -4.03
N TYR A 36 -14.18 -3.56 -5.04
CA TYR A 36 -15.28 -4.45 -5.38
C TYR A 36 -14.80 -5.55 -6.32
N LEU A 37 -15.08 -6.79 -5.96
CA LEU A 37 -14.80 -7.99 -6.74
C LEU A 37 -16.10 -8.70 -7.08
N ASN A 38 -16.24 -9.17 -8.31
CA ASN A 38 -17.37 -9.98 -8.75
C ASN A 38 -16.91 -11.09 -9.70
N ALA A 39 -16.85 -12.32 -9.19
CA ALA A 39 -16.49 -13.51 -9.98
C ALA A 39 -17.48 -14.66 -9.83
N ASP A 40 -18.33 -14.63 -8.81
CA ASP A 40 -19.35 -15.63 -8.50
C ASP A 40 -20.79 -15.12 -8.74
N GLY A 41 -20.93 -13.92 -9.31
CA GLY A 41 -22.21 -13.26 -9.52
C GLY A 41 -22.65 -12.38 -8.35
N GLU A 42 -21.90 -12.35 -7.25
CA GLU A 42 -22.11 -11.45 -6.12
C GLU A 42 -21.02 -10.36 -6.06
N THR A 43 -21.38 -9.18 -5.58
CA THR A 43 -20.41 -8.11 -5.35
C THR A 43 -19.84 -8.24 -3.94
N HIS A 44 -18.53 -8.42 -3.86
CA HIS A 44 -17.78 -8.47 -2.61
C HIS A 44 -16.90 -7.23 -2.49
N ASP A 45 -16.90 -6.59 -1.34
CA ASP A 45 -15.92 -5.58 -0.98
C ASP A 45 -14.90 -6.21 -0.02
N VAL A 46 -13.62 -6.02 -0.33
CA VAL A 46 -12.51 -6.61 0.43
C VAL A 46 -11.72 -5.59 1.24
N ILE A 47 -12.11 -4.31 1.21
CA ILE A 47 -11.42 -3.21 1.92
C ILE A 47 -12.29 -2.73 3.09
N PRO A 48 -11.79 -2.76 4.35
CA PRO A 48 -12.53 -2.25 5.50
C PRO A 48 -12.74 -0.74 5.37
N GLY A 49 -13.80 -0.23 5.97
CA GLY A 49 -14.11 1.20 5.97
C GLY A 49 -15.31 1.54 6.85
N PRO A 50 -15.50 2.83 7.18
CA PRO A 50 -16.66 3.31 7.93
C PRO A 50 -17.97 3.01 7.20
N TYR A 51 -19.10 3.07 7.92
CA TYR A 51 -20.42 3.00 7.29
C TYR A 51 -20.64 4.16 6.31
N ASP A 52 -20.27 5.37 6.73
CA ASP A 52 -20.28 6.59 5.91
C ASP A 52 -18.84 6.93 5.51
N SER A 53 -18.54 6.89 4.20
CA SER A 53 -17.21 7.18 3.67
C SER A 53 -16.74 8.60 3.99
N ALA A 54 -17.63 9.55 4.31
CA ALA A 54 -17.24 10.87 4.77
C ALA A 54 -16.50 10.84 6.12
N GLN A 55 -16.63 9.77 6.92
CA GLN A 55 -15.95 9.62 8.21
C GLN A 55 -14.50 9.15 8.08
N HIS A 56 -14.03 8.80 6.88
CA HIS A 56 -12.71 8.19 6.69
C HIS A 56 -11.54 9.09 7.17
N ALA A 57 -11.76 10.40 7.26
CA ALA A 57 -10.78 11.37 7.76
C ALA A 57 -10.97 11.76 9.24
N THR A 58 -11.91 11.13 9.96
CA THR A 58 -12.19 11.43 11.38
C THR A 58 -11.85 10.23 12.27
N PRO A 59 -11.54 10.45 13.56
CA PRO A 59 -11.41 9.33 14.50
C PRO A 59 -12.65 8.42 14.50
N PRO A 60 -12.49 7.09 14.63
CA PRO A 60 -11.24 6.37 14.88
C PRO A 60 -10.45 5.95 13.63
N TYR A 61 -10.82 6.39 12.42
CA TYR A 61 -10.32 5.83 11.15
C TYR A 61 -9.00 6.44 10.64
N LYS A 62 -8.21 7.04 11.53
CA LYS A 62 -6.92 7.64 11.14
C LYS A 62 -6.04 6.60 10.44
N TYR A 63 -5.44 6.98 9.32
CA TYR A 63 -4.62 6.14 8.43
C TYR A 63 -5.32 4.97 7.74
N LEU A 64 -6.58 4.66 8.06
CA LEU A 64 -7.29 3.57 7.40
C LEU A 64 -7.25 3.83 5.90
N ASN A 65 -6.71 2.92 5.11
CA ASN A 65 -6.61 2.94 3.65
C ASN A 65 -6.10 4.22 2.97
N THR A 66 -5.43 5.14 3.65
CA THR A 66 -4.91 6.39 3.06
C THR A 66 -3.51 6.24 2.48
N LEU A 67 -3.11 7.17 1.61
CA LEU A 67 -1.70 7.34 1.27
C LEU A 67 -0.94 7.92 2.47
N VAL A 68 0.18 7.29 2.82
CA VAL A 68 1.08 7.73 3.87
C VAL A 68 2.37 8.30 3.28
N GLY A 69 2.83 9.41 3.86
CA GLY A 69 4.10 10.05 3.55
C GLY A 69 4.20 11.43 4.23
N ARG A 70 5.30 12.17 4.15
CA ARG A 70 6.47 11.97 3.26
C ARG A 70 7.29 10.71 3.56
N TYR A 71 7.26 10.24 4.79
CA TYR A 71 7.97 9.03 5.20
C TYR A 71 7.03 8.12 5.98
N ALA A 72 6.80 6.91 5.46
CA ALA A 72 6.01 5.88 6.10
C ALA A 72 6.68 5.38 7.39
N ASN A 73 5.83 4.97 8.33
CA ASN A 73 6.22 4.43 9.62
C ASN A 73 7.05 5.41 10.47
N ARG A 74 7.90 4.89 11.36
CA ARG A 74 8.50 5.63 12.45
C ARG A 74 9.87 6.20 12.10
N ILE A 75 10.11 7.40 12.60
CA ILE A 75 11.41 8.07 12.64
C ILE A 75 11.69 8.48 14.08
N ALA A 76 12.90 8.17 14.54
CA ALA A 76 13.39 8.57 15.86
C ALA A 76 13.48 10.10 15.97
N MET A 77 13.07 10.66 17.10
CA MET A 77 13.35 12.05 17.44
C MET A 77 14.82 12.19 17.86
N LYS A 78 15.51 13.20 17.33
CA LYS A 78 16.91 13.47 17.65
C LYS A 78 17.11 14.97 17.86
N GLU A 79 17.75 15.34 18.96
CA GLU A 79 18.13 16.73 19.22
C GLU A 79 19.11 17.22 18.12
N GLY A 80 18.84 18.38 17.55
CA GLY A 80 19.58 18.91 16.39
C GLY A 80 19.24 18.26 15.05
N GLY A 81 18.29 17.31 15.02
CA GLY A 81 17.82 16.65 13.81
C GLY A 81 18.77 15.58 13.26
N HIS A 82 18.38 14.96 12.14
CA HIS A 82 19.22 14.00 11.43
C HIS A 82 19.86 14.64 10.21
N ALA A 83 21.19 14.62 10.16
CA ALA A 83 21.93 15.04 8.97
C ALA A 83 21.82 13.96 7.89
N ILE A 84 21.53 14.37 6.66
CA ILE A 84 21.41 13.49 5.49
C ILE A 84 22.24 14.05 4.33
N GLN A 85 22.78 13.15 3.51
CA GLN A 85 23.59 13.52 2.35
C GLN A 85 23.41 12.52 1.21
N LYS A 86 23.23 13.03 -0.02
CA LYS A 86 23.20 12.22 -1.25
C LYS A 86 23.58 13.07 -2.45
N ASN A 87 24.37 12.51 -3.37
CA ASN A 87 24.80 13.15 -4.62
C ASN A 87 25.37 14.59 -4.43
N GLY A 88 26.08 14.83 -3.33
CA GLY A 88 26.66 16.13 -3.00
C GLY A 88 25.71 17.12 -2.30
N TYR A 89 24.41 16.83 -2.20
CA TYR A 89 23.45 17.63 -1.44
C TYR A 89 23.39 17.18 0.00
N SER A 90 23.20 18.12 0.91
CA SER A 90 23.07 17.86 2.34
C SER A 90 21.89 18.62 2.92
N ALA A 91 21.22 18.03 3.90
CA ALA A 91 20.17 18.69 4.65
C ALA A 91 20.13 18.17 6.09
N THR A 92 19.34 18.82 6.95
CA THR A 92 19.01 18.33 8.29
C THR A 92 17.50 18.18 8.36
N ILE A 93 17.03 17.00 8.77
CA ILE A 93 15.61 16.75 9.00
C ILE A 93 15.28 16.90 10.48
N ASN A 94 14.12 17.49 10.77
CA ASN A 94 13.62 17.69 12.12
C ASN A 94 12.18 17.18 12.22
N PRO A 95 11.97 15.84 12.19
CA PRO A 95 10.63 15.27 12.15
C PRO A 95 9.77 15.78 13.32
N VAL A 96 8.47 15.91 13.11
CA VAL A 96 7.52 16.34 14.15
C VAL A 96 6.92 15.11 14.83
N LYS A 97 7.08 15.01 16.15
CA LYS A 97 6.48 13.95 16.95
C LYS A 97 4.95 13.98 16.89
N ASN A 98 4.34 12.80 16.79
CA ASN A 98 2.88 12.63 16.77
C ASN A 98 2.42 11.28 17.37
N GLU A 99 3.34 10.38 17.70
CA GLU A 99 3.03 9.11 18.40
C GLU A 99 3.51 9.15 19.86
N SER A 100 4.75 9.57 20.10
CA SER A 100 5.32 9.71 21.45
C SER A 100 6.37 10.82 21.48
N ASP A 101 6.93 11.13 22.64
CA ASP A 101 8.02 12.12 22.74
C ASP A 101 9.28 11.74 21.96
N LYS A 102 9.44 10.46 21.61
CA LYS A 102 10.58 9.91 20.90
C LYS A 102 10.32 9.57 19.44
N VAL A 103 9.05 9.62 18.99
CA VAL A 103 8.67 9.06 17.69
C VAL A 103 7.78 9.99 16.88
N SER A 104 8.19 10.19 15.62
CA SER A 104 7.35 10.68 14.54
C SER A 104 6.89 9.50 13.68
N LEU A 105 5.60 9.40 13.43
CA LEU A 105 4.95 8.30 12.72
C LEU A 105 4.26 8.82 11.45
N HIS A 106 4.40 8.08 10.35
CA HIS A 106 3.67 8.27 9.10
C HIS A 106 3.73 9.69 8.53
N GLY A 107 4.90 10.34 8.64
CA GLY A 107 5.16 11.67 8.08
C GLY A 107 4.75 12.84 8.98
N GLY A 108 4.28 12.59 10.20
CA GLY A 108 3.99 13.61 11.20
C GLY A 108 2.52 14.03 11.25
N VAL A 109 2.25 15.31 11.55
CA VAL A 109 0.89 15.85 11.66
C VAL A 109 0.45 16.47 10.34
N ASN A 110 -0.82 16.34 9.97
CA ASN A 110 -1.37 16.91 8.73
C ASN A 110 -0.55 16.54 7.47
N ALA A 111 -0.15 15.27 7.37
CA ALA A 111 0.68 14.74 6.29
C ALA A 111 -0.21 14.21 5.14
N LEU A 112 0.35 13.42 4.21
CA LEU A 112 -0.37 13.00 2.99
C LEU A 112 -1.71 12.30 3.29
N ASP A 113 -1.81 11.60 4.42
CA ASP A 113 -3.02 10.90 4.88
C ASP A 113 -4.23 11.82 5.11
N SER A 114 -3.96 13.11 5.29
CA SER A 114 -4.95 14.12 5.65
C SER A 114 -5.14 15.21 4.59
N LEU A 115 -4.36 15.20 3.51
CA LEU A 115 -4.48 16.20 2.45
C LEU A 115 -5.66 15.88 1.54
N LEU A 116 -6.28 16.91 0.98
CA LEU A 116 -7.20 16.77 -0.15
C LEU A 116 -6.38 16.69 -1.44
N PHE A 117 -6.45 15.56 -2.13
CA PHE A 117 -5.83 15.38 -3.44
C PHE A 117 -6.70 15.97 -4.55
N THR A 118 -6.05 16.58 -5.53
CA THR A 118 -6.73 17.06 -6.73
C THR A 118 -6.65 16.00 -7.82
N GLN A 119 -7.78 15.60 -8.39
CA GLN A 119 -7.78 14.76 -9.59
C GLN A 119 -7.30 15.58 -10.79
N LEU A 120 -6.26 15.10 -11.47
CA LEU A 120 -5.70 15.71 -12.67
C LEU A 120 -6.28 15.06 -13.93
N LYS A 121 -6.38 15.85 -15.00
CA LYS A 121 -6.41 15.26 -16.34
C LYS A 121 -5.02 14.71 -16.66
N LEU A 122 -4.94 13.64 -17.44
CA LEU A 122 -3.65 13.01 -17.78
C LEU A 122 -2.65 14.01 -18.39
N GLN A 123 -3.12 14.93 -19.23
CA GLN A 123 -2.28 15.94 -19.90
C GLN A 123 -1.76 17.04 -18.96
N GLU A 124 -2.29 17.14 -17.73
CA GLU A 124 -1.83 18.09 -16.70
C GLU A 124 -0.72 17.48 -15.82
N SER A 125 -0.39 16.21 -16.04
CA SER A 125 0.71 15.51 -15.38
C SER A 125 2.05 16.18 -15.67
N THR A 126 2.89 16.23 -14.64
CA THR A 126 4.28 16.72 -14.77
C THR A 126 5.31 15.66 -14.39
N LEU A 127 4.88 14.53 -13.82
CA LEU A 127 5.77 13.47 -13.33
C LEU A 127 5.65 12.16 -14.12
N PHE A 128 4.86 12.15 -15.19
CA PHE A 128 4.77 11.04 -16.15
C PHE A 128 5.17 11.54 -17.55
N SER A 129 5.86 10.70 -18.32
CA SER A 129 6.29 11.09 -19.66
C SER A 129 5.12 11.11 -20.66
N GLU A 130 5.23 11.89 -21.73
CA GLU A 130 4.26 11.87 -22.84
C GLU A 130 4.04 10.45 -23.41
N LYS A 131 5.07 9.60 -23.37
CA LYS A 131 4.98 8.21 -23.83
C LYS A 131 4.11 7.38 -22.88
N GLU A 132 4.30 7.53 -21.57
CA GLU A 132 3.48 6.86 -20.55
C GLU A 132 2.01 7.32 -20.60
N LEU A 133 1.78 8.63 -20.75
CA LEU A 133 0.42 9.20 -20.85
C LEU A 133 -0.31 8.72 -22.10
N ARG A 134 0.37 8.61 -23.25
CA ARG A 134 -0.21 8.05 -24.47
C ARG A 134 -0.65 6.59 -24.27
N ARG A 135 0.13 5.77 -23.56
CA ARG A 135 -0.26 4.36 -23.28
C ARG A 135 -1.57 4.26 -22.51
N LEU A 136 -1.73 5.08 -21.48
CA LEU A 136 -2.96 5.11 -20.68
C LEU A 136 -4.18 5.49 -21.53
N HIS A 137 -3.98 6.36 -22.53
CA HIS A 137 -5.03 6.77 -23.47
C HIS A 137 -5.31 5.72 -24.57
N GLU A 138 -4.28 5.13 -25.17
CA GLU A 138 -4.42 4.19 -26.29
C GLU A 138 -4.99 2.83 -25.88
N LEU A 139 -4.72 2.39 -24.65
CA LEU A 139 -5.16 1.09 -24.15
C LEU A 139 -6.53 1.16 -23.43
N ASP A 140 -7.16 2.34 -23.42
CA ASP A 140 -8.48 2.61 -22.84
C ASP A 140 -8.70 2.01 -21.43
N TYR A 141 -7.64 1.99 -20.62
CA TYR A 141 -7.74 1.52 -19.25
C TYR A 141 -8.53 2.51 -18.40
N SER A 142 -9.38 2.00 -17.51
CA SER A 142 -9.98 2.80 -16.45
C SER A 142 -8.89 3.28 -15.49
N ASN A 143 -8.59 4.58 -15.52
CA ASN A 143 -7.53 5.18 -14.72
C ASN A 143 -7.92 6.54 -14.12
N ALA A 144 -7.25 6.91 -13.03
CA ALA A 144 -7.34 8.24 -12.42
C ALA A 144 -5.97 8.67 -11.89
N LEU A 145 -5.62 9.93 -12.16
CA LEU A 145 -4.39 10.55 -11.69
C LEU A 145 -4.73 11.61 -10.65
N PHE A 146 -4.00 11.62 -9.54
CA PHE A 146 -4.20 12.56 -8.44
C PHE A 146 -2.91 13.27 -8.10
N THR A 147 -2.99 14.49 -7.56
CA THR A 147 -1.81 15.22 -7.07
C THR A 147 -2.05 15.89 -5.73
N ALA A 148 -0.99 15.99 -4.95
CA ALA A 148 -0.88 16.86 -3.78
C ALA A 148 0.54 17.41 -3.66
N THR A 149 0.69 18.50 -2.91
CA THR A 149 1.99 19.12 -2.65
C THR A 149 2.18 19.29 -1.16
N LEU A 150 3.29 18.79 -0.64
CA LEU A 150 3.77 19.06 0.71
C LEU A 150 4.74 20.24 0.68
N PRO A 151 4.47 21.35 1.39
CA PRO A 151 5.38 22.50 1.43
C PRO A 151 6.77 22.15 1.98
N HIS A 152 7.77 22.95 1.60
CA HIS A 152 9.09 22.95 2.23
C HIS A 152 8.96 23.01 3.77
N ASN A 153 9.71 22.15 4.48
CA ASN A 153 9.71 22.01 5.94
C ASN A 153 8.37 21.58 6.56
N SER A 154 7.41 21.10 5.77
CA SER A 154 6.25 20.38 6.32
C SER A 154 6.73 19.20 7.17
N ASN A 155 6.29 19.15 8.43
CA ASN A 155 6.77 18.21 9.45
C ASN A 155 8.31 18.13 9.56
N GLY A 156 9.02 19.22 9.25
CA GLY A 156 10.46 19.33 9.30
C GLY A 156 11.23 18.56 8.22
N PHE A 157 10.55 18.19 7.13
CA PHE A 157 11.18 17.61 5.95
C PHE A 157 11.59 18.68 4.94
N PRO A 158 12.88 18.77 4.55
CA PRO A 158 13.37 19.78 3.62
C PRO A 158 12.83 19.55 2.21
N GLY A 159 12.51 20.65 1.51
CA GLY A 159 12.07 20.66 0.11
C GLY A 159 10.55 20.53 -0.03
N THR A 160 9.98 21.30 -0.96
CA THR A 160 8.60 21.17 -1.39
C THR A 160 8.48 19.93 -2.25
N LEU A 161 7.64 18.99 -1.83
CA LEU A 161 7.45 17.71 -2.51
C LEU A 161 6.11 17.72 -3.26
N ARG A 162 6.17 17.63 -4.58
CA ARG A 162 5.01 17.31 -5.41
C ARG A 162 4.88 15.80 -5.50
N VAL A 163 3.67 15.28 -5.28
CA VAL A 163 3.32 13.87 -5.45
C VAL A 163 2.24 13.77 -6.53
N GLU A 164 2.39 12.81 -7.44
CA GLU A 164 1.36 12.39 -8.39
C GLU A 164 1.15 10.88 -8.23
N VAL A 165 -0.11 10.45 -8.06
CA VAL A 165 -0.46 9.04 -7.84
C VAL A 165 -1.46 8.60 -8.90
N LEU A 166 -1.08 7.59 -9.68
CA LEU A 166 -1.91 6.96 -10.69
C LEU A 166 -2.56 5.71 -10.10
N PHE A 167 -3.88 5.60 -10.24
CA PHE A 167 -4.61 4.34 -10.14
C PHE A 167 -5.05 3.91 -11.53
N ALA A 168 -4.86 2.64 -11.88
CA ALA A 168 -5.35 2.05 -13.12
C ALA A 168 -5.90 0.65 -12.87
N LEU A 169 -6.96 0.29 -13.60
CA LEU A 169 -7.47 -1.07 -13.70
C LEU A 169 -7.04 -1.65 -15.05
N ILE A 170 -6.45 -2.84 -15.01
CA ILE A 170 -5.92 -3.54 -16.17
C ILE A 170 -6.77 -4.78 -16.40
N ASP A 171 -7.28 -4.94 -17.61
CA ASP A 171 -8.04 -6.12 -17.99
C ASP A 171 -7.19 -7.40 -17.95
N PRO A 172 -7.79 -8.56 -17.63
CA PRO A 172 -7.11 -9.84 -17.76
C PRO A 172 -6.80 -10.12 -19.23
N ALA A 173 -5.73 -10.88 -19.49
CA ALA A 173 -5.32 -11.24 -20.86
C ALA A 173 -6.41 -12.01 -21.63
N THR A 174 -7.29 -12.72 -20.92
CA THR A 174 -8.44 -13.44 -21.46
C THR A 174 -9.65 -13.17 -20.58
N LEU A 175 -10.84 -13.10 -21.17
CA LEU A 175 -12.07 -12.96 -20.39
C LEU A 175 -12.16 -14.08 -19.34
N PRO A 176 -12.46 -13.75 -18.07
CA PRO A 176 -12.56 -14.74 -17.02
C PRO A 176 -13.76 -15.64 -17.31
N VAL A 177 -13.50 -16.90 -17.68
CA VAL A 177 -14.54 -17.93 -17.79
C VAL A 177 -14.43 -18.85 -16.60
N VAL A 178 -15.31 -18.68 -15.62
CA VAL A 178 -15.48 -19.60 -14.51
C VAL A 178 -16.34 -20.78 -14.98
N SER A 179 -15.81 -21.60 -15.90
CA SER A 179 -16.49 -22.80 -16.37
C SER A 179 -15.62 -24.01 -16.09
N ASN A 180 -15.86 -24.63 -14.93
CA ASN A 180 -15.50 -25.99 -14.51
C ASN A 180 -14.77 -26.00 -13.15
N PRO A 181 -15.38 -26.53 -12.07
CA PRO A 181 -14.71 -26.74 -10.78
C PRO A 181 -13.49 -27.67 -10.85
N ASP A 182 -13.31 -28.43 -11.94
CA ASP A 182 -12.13 -29.28 -12.16
C ASP A 182 -10.90 -28.49 -12.65
N VAL A 183 -11.01 -27.18 -12.92
CA VAL A 183 -9.85 -26.32 -13.23
C VAL A 183 -9.18 -25.94 -11.91
N PRO A 184 -7.99 -26.47 -11.57
CA PRO A 184 -7.43 -26.31 -10.23
C PRO A 184 -6.84 -24.93 -9.96
N LYS A 185 -6.81 -24.05 -10.97
CA LYS A 185 -6.12 -22.76 -10.95
C LYS A 185 -7.12 -21.61 -10.77
N HIS A 186 -6.67 -20.56 -10.10
CA HIS A 186 -7.42 -19.30 -10.06
C HIS A 186 -7.53 -18.76 -11.49
N VAL A 187 -8.72 -18.32 -11.88
CA VAL A 187 -8.92 -17.50 -13.09
C VAL A 187 -8.46 -16.08 -12.80
N ASP A 188 -7.85 -15.44 -13.79
CA ASP A 188 -7.41 -14.05 -13.71
C ASP A 188 -8.60 -13.11 -13.92
N LEU A 189 -8.84 -12.20 -12.97
CA LEU A 189 -9.89 -11.19 -13.05
C LEU A 189 -9.38 -9.84 -13.54
N GLY A 190 -8.06 -9.68 -13.69
CA GLY A 190 -7.39 -8.42 -13.98
C GLY A 190 -6.61 -7.88 -12.78
N SER A 191 -6.15 -6.64 -12.91
CA SER A 191 -5.23 -6.06 -11.94
C SER A 191 -5.59 -4.65 -11.52
N VAL A 192 -5.26 -4.30 -10.28
CA VAL A 192 -5.19 -2.91 -9.82
C VAL A 192 -3.72 -2.49 -9.81
N LEU A 193 -3.39 -1.39 -10.46
CA LEU A 193 -2.06 -0.78 -10.45
C LEU A 193 -2.11 0.57 -9.74
N VAL A 194 -1.22 0.77 -8.78
CA VAL A 194 -0.97 2.06 -8.13
C VAL A 194 0.47 2.48 -8.40
N VAL A 195 0.70 3.67 -8.96
CA VAL A 195 2.05 4.21 -9.20
C VAL A 195 2.20 5.53 -8.48
N TYR A 196 3.23 5.64 -7.66
CA TYR A 196 3.61 6.82 -6.90
C TYR A 196 4.79 7.51 -7.58
N ARG A 197 4.58 8.75 -8.04
CA ARG A 197 5.65 9.63 -8.51
C ARG A 197 5.80 10.81 -7.57
N ALA A 198 7.04 11.20 -7.28
CA ALA A 198 7.27 12.40 -6.49
C ALA A 198 8.56 13.11 -6.91
N ARG A 199 8.59 14.43 -6.72
CA ARG A 199 9.75 15.25 -7.07
C ARG A 199 9.84 16.48 -6.16
N LEU A 200 11.06 16.89 -5.84
CA LEU A 200 11.35 18.14 -5.14
C LEU A 200 11.32 19.32 -6.12
N ALA A 201 10.70 20.43 -5.70
CA ALA A 201 10.58 21.63 -6.53
C ALA A 201 11.87 22.46 -6.53
N GLU A 202 12.53 22.57 -5.38
CA GLU A 202 13.77 23.33 -5.24
C GLU A 202 14.98 22.54 -5.80
N PRO A 203 15.99 23.21 -6.36
CA PRO A 203 17.25 22.58 -6.75
C PRO A 203 18.17 22.33 -5.54
N ASN A 204 19.15 21.46 -5.72
CA ASN A 204 20.25 21.20 -4.78
C ASN A 204 19.81 20.79 -3.36
N ILE A 205 18.72 20.04 -3.27
CA ILE A 205 18.12 19.62 -1.99
C ILE A 205 17.96 18.10 -1.96
N VAL A 206 18.00 17.54 -0.76
CA VAL A 206 17.77 16.12 -0.49
C VAL A 206 16.76 15.99 0.64
N THR A 207 15.86 15.02 0.54
CA THR A 207 14.85 14.70 1.56
C THR A 207 14.70 13.18 1.68
N PRO A 208 14.41 12.63 2.86
CA PRO A 208 13.92 11.26 2.98
C PRO A 208 12.52 11.18 2.38
N ILE A 209 12.25 10.08 1.67
CA ILE A 209 10.92 9.78 1.14
C ILE A 209 10.67 8.28 1.22
N ASN A 210 9.47 7.93 1.69
CA ASN A 210 8.98 6.57 1.66
C ASN A 210 7.46 6.61 1.66
N LEU A 211 6.83 6.30 0.52
CA LEU A 211 5.38 6.39 0.35
C LEU A 211 4.76 5.00 0.35
N THR A 212 3.57 4.87 0.94
CA THR A 212 2.81 3.61 0.93
C THR A 212 1.31 3.85 1.05
N GLN A 213 0.50 2.89 0.62
CA GLN A 213 -0.93 2.86 0.93
C GLN A 213 -1.14 2.08 2.22
N HIS A 214 -1.76 2.68 3.22
CA HIS A 214 -2.06 2.03 4.50
C HIS A 214 -3.40 1.29 4.46
N TRP A 215 -3.58 0.44 3.45
CA TRP A 215 -4.83 -0.31 3.20
C TRP A 215 -4.85 -1.71 3.80
N GLY A 216 -6.00 -2.05 4.38
CA GLY A 216 -6.27 -3.36 4.96
C GLY A 216 -7.10 -4.22 4.02
N PHE A 217 -6.92 -5.54 4.08
CA PHE A 217 -7.69 -6.50 3.29
C PHE A 217 -8.39 -7.51 4.19
N ASN A 218 -9.66 -7.79 3.89
CA ASN A 218 -10.35 -8.98 4.37
C ASN A 218 -11.18 -9.58 3.24
N LEU A 219 -10.67 -10.66 2.64
CA LEU A 219 -11.29 -11.33 1.50
C LEU A 219 -12.59 -12.07 1.83
N GLU A 220 -12.98 -12.14 3.11
CA GLU A 220 -14.20 -12.81 3.59
C GLU A 220 -15.25 -11.81 4.09
N ALA A 221 -14.93 -10.50 4.19
CA ALA A 221 -15.73 -9.53 4.94
C ALA A 221 -17.17 -9.37 4.43
N SER A 222 -17.38 -9.58 3.13
CA SER A 222 -18.67 -9.44 2.45
C SER A 222 -19.46 -10.75 2.32
N LEU A 223 -18.89 -11.89 2.74
CA LEU A 223 -19.56 -13.20 2.64
C LEU A 223 -20.88 -13.26 3.41
N ARG A 224 -21.78 -14.13 2.95
CA ARG A 224 -23.12 -14.34 3.54
C ARG A 224 -23.31 -15.79 4.02
N PRO A 225 -23.87 -16.01 5.22
CA PRO A 225 -24.13 -15.02 6.27
C PRO A 225 -22.84 -14.32 6.73
N THR A 226 -22.95 -13.09 7.25
CA THR A 226 -21.76 -12.29 7.64
C THR A 226 -20.88 -13.07 8.61
N PRO A 227 -19.59 -13.30 8.26
CA PRO A 227 -18.72 -14.09 9.10
C PRO A 227 -18.31 -13.31 10.35
N HIS A 228 -17.68 -14.01 11.29
CA HIS A 228 -16.85 -13.34 12.28
C HIS A 228 -15.69 -12.67 11.55
N LEU A 229 -15.60 -11.34 11.63
CA LEU A 229 -14.57 -10.57 10.93
C LEU A 229 -13.21 -10.80 11.60
N ASN A 230 -12.43 -11.73 11.04
CA ASN A 230 -11.02 -11.94 11.35
C ASN A 230 -10.28 -12.35 10.07
N ILE A 231 -8.94 -12.45 10.14
CA ILE A 231 -8.08 -12.89 9.03
C ILE A 231 -7.31 -14.19 9.29
N ARG A 232 -7.62 -14.92 10.36
CA ARG A 232 -6.82 -16.08 10.78
C ARG A 232 -6.88 -17.24 9.80
N ASP A 233 -7.98 -17.38 9.07
CA ASP A 233 -8.16 -18.43 8.05
C ASP A 233 -7.63 -18.04 6.68
N HIS A 234 -7.29 -16.76 6.45
CA HIS A 234 -6.59 -16.35 5.25
C HIS A 234 -5.20 -16.97 5.22
N HIS A 235 -4.73 -17.26 4.03
CA HIS A 235 -3.37 -17.71 3.81
C HIS A 235 -2.51 -16.57 3.30
N LEU A 236 -1.26 -16.55 3.74
CA LEU A 236 -0.28 -15.56 3.39
C LEU A 236 1.02 -16.24 2.95
N ILE A 237 1.48 -15.90 1.75
CA ILE A 237 2.88 -16.06 1.34
C ILE A 237 3.52 -14.67 1.40
N LEU A 238 4.64 -14.57 2.09
CA LEU A 238 5.48 -13.37 2.12
C LEU A 238 6.92 -13.81 1.84
N ARG A 239 7.42 -13.49 0.65
CA ARG A 239 8.74 -13.95 0.15
C ARG A 239 9.86 -13.07 0.69
N SER A 240 10.11 -13.20 2.00
CA SER A 240 11.09 -12.42 2.74
C SER A 240 11.93 -13.30 3.65
N PRO A 241 13.27 -13.36 3.45
CA PRO A 241 14.14 -14.12 4.35
C PRO A 241 14.34 -13.47 5.72
N ALA A 242 14.13 -12.16 5.84
CA ALA A 242 14.43 -11.40 7.05
C ALA A 242 13.51 -10.19 7.22
N ARG A 243 13.39 -9.72 8.47
CA ARG A 243 12.70 -8.50 8.85
C ARG A 243 13.65 -7.51 9.52
N VAL A 244 13.29 -6.22 9.51
CA VAL A 244 14.05 -5.19 10.23
C VAL A 244 13.84 -5.39 11.74
N ALA A 245 14.94 -5.47 12.47
CA ALA A 245 14.91 -5.51 13.93
C ALA A 245 14.58 -4.12 14.48
N ILE A 246 13.74 -4.08 15.50
CA ILE A 246 13.24 -2.86 16.12
C ILE A 246 13.54 -2.82 17.61
N ASP A 247 13.64 -1.62 18.17
CA ASP A 247 13.82 -1.41 19.60
C ASP A 247 12.48 -1.35 20.35
N SER A 248 12.54 -1.07 21.66
CA SER A 248 11.35 -0.96 22.49
C SER A 248 10.42 0.19 22.07
N ASP A 249 10.91 1.25 21.42
CA ASP A 249 10.08 2.35 20.90
C ASP A 249 9.64 2.09 19.44
N LEU A 250 9.85 0.88 18.93
CA LEU A 250 9.53 0.37 17.59
C LEU A 250 10.35 1.02 16.49
N LEU A 251 11.48 1.60 16.86
CA LEU A 251 12.36 2.24 15.93
C LEU A 251 13.25 1.18 15.29
N PRO A 252 13.44 1.22 13.96
CA PRO A 252 14.43 0.40 13.29
C PRO A 252 15.81 0.57 13.92
N THR A 253 16.43 -0.54 14.28
CA THR A 253 17.81 -0.57 14.83
C THR A 253 18.87 -0.54 13.72
N GLY A 254 18.47 -0.84 12.49
CA GLY A 254 19.35 -1.08 11.35
C GLY A 254 19.81 -2.53 11.22
N GLU A 255 19.53 -3.41 12.18
CA GLU A 255 19.83 -4.84 12.10
C GLU A 255 18.70 -5.63 11.42
N LEU A 256 19.02 -6.83 10.93
CA LEU A 256 18.06 -7.76 10.30
C LEU A 256 17.88 -9.01 11.16
N ALA A 257 16.63 -9.37 11.43
CA ALA A 257 16.24 -10.61 12.09
C ALA A 257 15.79 -11.63 11.04
N LEU A 258 16.43 -12.81 11.00
CA LEU A 258 16.08 -13.87 10.06
C LEU A 258 14.72 -14.49 10.42
N ASN A 259 13.84 -14.65 9.43
CA ASN A 259 12.51 -15.23 9.65
C ASN A 259 12.59 -16.73 9.94
N SER A 260 13.57 -17.44 9.37
CA SER A 260 13.80 -18.87 9.64
C SER A 260 14.16 -19.17 11.10
N ALA A 261 14.62 -18.19 11.87
CA ALA A 261 14.88 -18.32 13.30
C ALA A 261 13.60 -18.17 14.15
N GLU A 262 12.52 -17.63 13.59
CA GLU A 262 11.26 -17.39 14.27
C GLU A 262 10.08 -17.85 13.38
N PRO A 263 9.67 -19.14 13.45
CA PRO A 263 8.68 -19.74 12.55
C PRO A 263 7.31 -19.03 12.52
N ALA A 264 6.98 -18.26 13.55
CA ALA A 264 5.81 -17.39 13.54
C ALA A 264 5.90 -16.34 12.42
N HIS A 265 7.09 -15.81 12.13
CA HIS A 265 7.34 -14.82 11.08
C HIS A 265 7.76 -15.43 9.73
N ASP A 266 8.00 -16.74 9.65
CA ASP A 266 8.32 -17.39 8.38
C ASP A 266 7.06 -17.70 7.57
N HIS A 267 6.82 -16.86 6.56
CA HIS A 267 5.74 -17.01 5.59
C HIS A 267 6.24 -17.37 4.18
N ASN A 268 7.53 -17.72 4.02
CA ASN A 268 8.11 -17.95 2.69
C ASN A 268 7.47 -19.15 1.97
N ALA A 269 7.18 -20.22 2.72
CA ALA A 269 6.51 -21.41 2.19
C ALA A 269 4.98 -21.28 2.09
N GLY A 270 4.42 -20.17 2.59
CA GLY A 270 2.98 -19.98 2.74
C GLY A 270 2.41 -20.71 3.95
N LYS A 271 1.53 -20.03 4.68
CA LYS A 271 0.74 -20.63 5.77
C LYS A 271 -0.52 -19.82 6.02
N LYS A 272 -1.45 -20.39 6.77
CA LYS A 272 -2.55 -19.59 7.33
C LYS A 272 -1.99 -18.53 8.27
N ILE A 273 -2.56 -17.34 8.25
CA ILE A 273 -2.13 -16.28 9.17
C ILE A 273 -2.28 -16.77 10.61
N GLY A 274 -3.38 -17.46 10.93
CA GLY A 274 -3.65 -18.08 12.22
C GLY A 274 -2.65 -19.15 12.68
N GLU A 275 -1.78 -19.65 11.81
CA GLU A 275 -0.81 -20.69 12.14
C GLU A 275 0.43 -20.12 12.84
N LEU A 276 0.68 -20.60 14.07
CA LEU A 276 1.65 -19.99 14.99
C LEU A 276 1.34 -18.50 15.22
N PHE A 277 0.05 -18.14 15.17
CA PHE A 277 -0.40 -16.77 15.39
C PHE A 277 0.09 -16.30 16.76
N PRO A 278 0.94 -15.27 16.81
CA PRO A 278 1.48 -14.90 18.10
C PRO A 278 0.39 -14.18 18.92
N GLU A 279 0.48 -14.20 20.25
CA GLU A 279 -0.68 -14.07 21.17
C GLU A 279 -1.55 -12.79 21.00
N LYS A 280 -0.93 -11.66 20.72
CA LYS A 280 -1.53 -10.34 20.38
C LYS A 280 -1.72 -10.00 18.87
N GLY A 281 -1.53 -10.95 17.94
CA GLY A 281 -1.52 -10.76 16.46
C GLY A 281 -0.27 -10.12 15.84
N TYR A 282 -0.04 -10.30 14.53
CA TYR A 282 1.18 -9.85 13.84
C TYR A 282 1.32 -8.33 13.90
N ASP A 283 2.05 -7.93 14.95
CA ASP A 283 2.62 -6.65 15.36
C ASP A 283 2.92 -6.81 16.89
N HIS A 284 4.00 -7.54 17.23
CA HIS A 284 4.20 -8.15 18.56
C HIS A 284 5.34 -7.66 19.42
N SER A 285 5.00 -7.39 20.69
CA SER A 285 5.90 -7.26 21.86
C SER A 285 5.36 -8.01 23.12
N TRP A 286 6.28 -8.46 24.00
CA TRP A 286 6.01 -9.01 25.34
C TRP A 286 6.25 -7.99 26.48
N LEU A 287 5.36 -8.07 27.50
CA LEU A 287 5.39 -7.55 28.88
C LEU A 287 5.50 -6.03 29.17
N LEU A 288 4.39 -5.48 29.69
CA LEU A 288 4.23 -4.18 30.36
C LEU A 288 4.87 -2.97 29.64
N THR A 289 4.09 -2.43 28.71
CA THR A 289 4.34 -1.22 27.90
C THR A 289 5.27 -1.46 26.70
N VAL A 290 4.90 -0.84 25.56
CA VAL A 290 5.60 -0.71 24.27
C VAL A 290 5.48 -1.87 23.24
N LEU A 291 5.14 -1.51 21.99
CA LEU A 291 4.51 -2.28 20.86
C LEU A 291 5.57 -3.01 19.96
N ALA A 292 5.28 -3.53 18.75
CA ALA A 292 6.34 -3.85 17.75
C ALA A 292 5.84 -4.11 16.32
N ASP A 293 6.43 -3.41 15.33
CA ASP A 293 6.16 -3.53 13.89
C ASP A 293 6.99 -4.62 13.20
N HIS A 294 6.39 -5.35 12.24
CA HIS A 294 7.14 -6.27 11.38
C HIS A 294 7.24 -5.77 9.95
N PHE A 295 8.45 -5.32 9.59
CA PHE A 295 8.79 -4.93 8.23
C PHE A 295 9.70 -5.97 7.57
N TYR A 296 9.23 -6.57 6.49
CA TYR A 296 9.88 -7.68 5.80
C TYR A 296 10.66 -7.18 4.58
N ILE A 297 11.91 -7.63 4.41
CA ILE A 297 12.76 -7.30 3.24
C ILE A 297 12.67 -8.44 2.22
N PHE A 298 12.41 -8.12 0.95
CA PHE A 298 12.32 -9.13 -0.11
C PHE A 298 13.67 -9.73 -0.51
N ASP A 299 13.63 -10.89 -1.17
CA ASP A 299 14.83 -11.56 -1.71
C ASP A 299 15.66 -10.62 -2.58
N GLU A 300 16.98 -10.60 -2.34
CA GLU A 300 17.90 -9.66 -2.98
C GLU A 300 17.96 -9.83 -4.51
N SER A 301 17.87 -11.08 -5.01
CA SER A 301 17.95 -11.35 -6.44
C SER A 301 16.67 -10.92 -7.17
N ALA A 302 15.50 -11.21 -6.58
CA ALA A 302 14.21 -10.77 -7.09
C ALA A 302 14.09 -9.23 -7.04
N TYR A 303 14.53 -8.62 -5.94
CA TYR A 303 14.54 -7.16 -5.79
C TYR A 303 15.46 -6.50 -6.83
N LYS A 304 16.69 -7.00 -7.02
CA LYS A 304 17.62 -6.49 -8.04
C LYS A 304 17.07 -6.60 -9.46
N ALA A 305 16.39 -7.70 -9.78
CA ALA A 305 15.72 -7.87 -11.06
C ALA A 305 14.59 -6.84 -11.25
N SER A 306 13.77 -6.62 -10.21
CA SER A 306 12.68 -5.63 -10.24
C SER A 306 13.20 -4.21 -10.45
N ILE A 307 14.18 -3.76 -9.67
CA ILE A 307 14.69 -2.38 -9.79
C ILE A 307 15.50 -2.13 -11.08
N ALA A 308 15.94 -3.18 -11.77
CA ALA A 308 16.62 -3.04 -13.06
C ALA A 308 15.67 -2.54 -14.16
N THR A 309 14.38 -2.92 -14.11
CA THR A 309 13.36 -2.45 -15.05
C THR A 309 12.46 -1.35 -14.46
N GLN A 310 12.32 -1.32 -13.13
CA GLN A 310 11.48 -0.38 -12.39
C GLN A 310 12.28 0.37 -11.30
N PRO A 311 13.26 1.22 -11.69
CA PRO A 311 14.17 1.85 -10.74
C PRO A 311 13.43 2.79 -9.76
N PRO A 312 13.63 2.67 -8.44
CA PRO A 312 12.95 3.52 -7.45
C PRO A 312 13.26 5.01 -7.57
N ARG A 313 14.41 5.35 -8.19
CA ARG A 313 14.87 6.70 -8.47
C ARG A 313 15.31 6.77 -9.93
N THR A 314 14.84 7.76 -10.67
CA THR A 314 15.26 8.01 -12.05
C THR A 314 15.79 9.43 -12.17
N PRO A 315 16.90 9.70 -12.86
CA PRO A 315 17.35 11.06 -13.09
C PRO A 315 16.25 11.87 -13.81
N VAL A 316 15.96 13.06 -13.29
CA VAL A 316 14.96 13.98 -13.84
C VAL A 316 15.19 14.28 -15.32
N LYS A 317 16.47 14.39 -15.72
CA LYS A 317 16.86 14.65 -17.11
C LYS A 317 16.34 13.59 -18.09
N ASP A 318 16.06 12.38 -17.59
CA ASP A 318 15.59 11.25 -18.40
C ASP A 318 14.05 11.17 -18.44
N LEU A 319 13.33 11.96 -17.63
CA LEU A 319 11.86 11.93 -17.48
C LEU A 319 11.11 12.05 -18.82
N ALA A 320 11.60 12.84 -19.77
CA ALA A 320 10.94 12.96 -21.07
C ALA A 320 10.95 11.66 -21.89
N ASN A 321 11.87 10.74 -21.59
CA ASN A 321 12.14 9.54 -22.38
C ASN A 321 11.77 8.24 -21.66
N ILE A 322 11.41 8.28 -20.38
CA ILE A 322 11.08 7.08 -19.61
C ILE A 322 9.76 6.45 -20.09
N ASP A 323 9.64 5.15 -19.87
CA ASP A 323 8.46 4.36 -20.20
C ASP A 323 8.27 3.22 -19.20
N LEU A 324 8.22 3.56 -17.91
CA LEU A 324 8.17 2.58 -16.84
C LEU A 324 6.80 1.90 -16.78
N LEU A 325 5.74 2.56 -17.26
CA LEU A 325 4.40 1.97 -17.36
C LEU A 325 4.28 0.84 -18.39
N SER A 326 5.19 0.72 -19.35
CA SER A 326 5.07 -0.27 -20.44
C SER A 326 4.94 -1.71 -19.94
N GLU A 327 5.76 -2.11 -18.97
CA GLU A 327 5.70 -3.43 -18.33
C GLU A 327 4.56 -3.51 -17.31
N LEU A 328 4.36 -2.46 -16.52
CA LEU A 328 3.37 -2.43 -15.44
C LEU A 328 1.93 -2.55 -15.94
N LEU A 329 1.65 -2.11 -17.17
CA LEU A 329 0.35 -2.21 -17.83
C LEU A 329 0.11 -3.55 -18.56
N SER A 330 1.02 -4.53 -18.41
CA SER A 330 0.82 -5.88 -18.97
C SER A 330 -0.48 -6.51 -18.46
N THR A 331 -1.26 -7.11 -19.35
CA THR A 331 -2.47 -7.89 -18.99
C THR A 331 -2.14 -9.28 -18.42
N LYS A 332 -0.87 -9.67 -18.43
CA LYS A 332 -0.41 -10.90 -17.77
C LYS A 332 -0.07 -10.62 -16.30
N PRO A 333 -0.53 -11.46 -15.37
CA PRO A 333 -0.10 -11.41 -13.97
C PRO A 333 1.41 -11.54 -13.83
N ALA A 334 1.95 -11.01 -12.73
CA ALA A 334 3.37 -11.17 -12.40
C ALA A 334 3.73 -12.65 -12.19
N GLU A 335 4.86 -13.09 -12.75
CA GLU A 335 5.33 -14.47 -12.63
C GLU A 335 5.81 -14.81 -11.21
N HIS A 336 6.33 -13.81 -10.49
CA HIS A 336 6.94 -13.94 -9.17
C HIS A 336 6.45 -12.83 -8.22
N PRO A 337 5.19 -12.86 -7.77
CA PRO A 337 4.68 -11.86 -6.83
C PRO A 337 5.46 -11.92 -5.51
N SER A 338 5.63 -10.78 -4.83
CA SER A 338 6.37 -10.71 -3.56
C SER A 338 5.50 -11.15 -2.37
N VAL A 339 4.20 -10.92 -2.44
CA VAL A 339 3.21 -11.29 -1.41
C VAL A 339 1.98 -11.90 -2.07
N GLU A 340 1.39 -12.91 -1.45
CA GLU A 340 0.09 -13.46 -1.87
C GLU A 340 -0.83 -13.62 -0.65
N LEU A 341 -2.06 -13.13 -0.77
CA LEU A 341 -3.12 -13.26 0.23
C LEU A 341 -4.32 -13.95 -0.42
N TRP A 342 -4.82 -15.04 0.16
CA TRP A 342 -6.03 -15.70 -0.34
C TRP A 342 -6.92 -16.28 0.75
N SER A 343 -8.18 -16.55 0.41
CA SER A 343 -9.13 -17.28 1.26
C SER A 343 -9.75 -18.43 0.49
N ASP A 344 -9.69 -19.63 1.06
CA ASP A 344 -10.38 -20.80 0.50
C ASP A 344 -11.91 -20.65 0.59
N LYS A 345 -12.42 -19.83 1.53
CA LYS A 345 -13.86 -19.63 1.73
C LYS A 345 -14.47 -18.71 0.68
N SER A 346 -13.81 -17.60 0.39
CA SER A 346 -14.29 -16.68 -0.65
C SER A 346 -13.80 -17.03 -2.04
N GLY A 347 -12.72 -17.82 -2.15
CA GLY A 347 -12.13 -18.19 -3.43
C GLY A 347 -11.26 -17.10 -4.06
N TYR A 348 -11.20 -15.90 -3.47
CA TYR A 348 -10.39 -14.81 -3.97
C TYR A 348 -8.93 -14.94 -3.53
N LYS A 349 -8.03 -14.54 -4.42
CA LYS A 349 -6.60 -14.39 -4.20
C LYS A 349 -6.14 -13.03 -4.72
N ILE A 350 -5.28 -12.36 -3.97
CA ILE A 350 -4.57 -11.16 -4.42
C ILE A 350 -3.08 -11.46 -4.39
N SER A 351 -2.42 -11.29 -5.53
CA SER A 351 -0.97 -11.44 -5.67
C SER A 351 -0.35 -10.06 -5.90
N PHE A 352 0.59 -9.67 -5.04
CA PHE A 352 1.16 -8.33 -5.03
C PHE A 352 2.57 -8.33 -5.63
N SER A 353 2.85 -7.32 -6.45
CA SER A 353 4.20 -7.02 -6.96
C SER A 353 4.52 -5.55 -6.76
N SER A 354 5.78 -5.25 -6.45
CA SER A 354 6.26 -3.89 -6.21
C SER A 354 7.77 -3.81 -6.49
N ASN A 355 8.26 -2.63 -6.84
CA ASN A 355 9.70 -2.32 -6.87
C ASN A 355 10.23 -1.84 -5.51
N GLN A 356 9.41 -1.83 -4.46
CA GLN A 356 9.80 -1.43 -3.12
C GLN A 356 10.53 -2.59 -2.41
N GLY A 357 11.54 -2.25 -1.60
CA GLY A 357 12.42 -3.24 -0.98
C GLY A 357 11.77 -4.12 0.10
N GLY A 358 10.55 -3.80 0.53
CA GLY A 358 9.84 -4.60 1.51
C GLY A 358 8.38 -4.23 1.70
N VAL A 359 7.80 -4.82 2.75
CA VAL A 359 6.38 -4.67 3.11
C VAL A 359 6.20 -4.69 4.62
N GLN A 360 5.38 -3.78 5.15
CA GLN A 360 4.82 -3.88 6.48
C GLN A 360 3.60 -4.80 6.45
N PHE A 361 3.56 -5.79 7.34
CA PHE A 361 2.38 -6.62 7.56
C PHE A 361 1.82 -6.37 8.96
N TYR A 362 0.63 -5.78 9.02
CA TYR A 362 -0.07 -5.44 10.27
C TYR A 362 -1.46 -6.07 10.28
N THR A 363 -1.80 -6.80 11.35
CA THR A 363 -3.10 -7.50 11.43
C THR A 363 -4.20 -6.71 12.13
N ALA A 364 -4.19 -5.38 12.13
CA ALA A 364 -5.26 -4.61 12.78
C ALA A 364 -5.38 -4.94 14.29
N ASN A 365 -4.28 -5.06 15.03
CA ASN A 365 -4.32 -5.48 16.45
C ASN A 365 -4.87 -4.37 17.38
N PHE A 366 -4.81 -3.11 16.94
CA PHE A 366 -5.28 -1.95 17.69
C PHE A 366 -6.73 -1.55 17.37
N THR A 367 -7.36 -2.14 16.35
CA THR A 367 -8.79 -1.93 16.14
C THR A 367 -9.56 -2.55 17.29
N ASN A 368 -10.54 -1.84 17.85
CA ASN A 368 -11.21 -2.26 19.09
C ASN A 368 -12.74 -2.30 18.96
N GLY A 369 -13.25 -2.28 17.72
CA GLY A 369 -14.69 -2.16 17.46
C GLY A 369 -15.23 -0.73 17.53
N ALA A 370 -14.41 0.28 17.84
CA ALA A 370 -14.87 1.67 17.82
C ALA A 370 -15.28 2.12 16.42
N GLY A 371 -16.21 3.07 16.37
CA GLY A 371 -16.78 3.58 15.12
C GLY A 371 -17.85 2.65 14.56
N THR A 372 -17.97 2.63 13.25
CA THR A 372 -18.92 1.84 12.45
C THR A 372 -18.16 1.12 11.35
N ARG A 373 -18.82 0.17 10.70
CA ARG A 373 -18.29 -0.50 9.52
C ARG A 373 -19.28 -0.48 8.37
N LYS A 374 -18.79 -0.66 7.15
CA LYS A 374 -19.61 -0.71 5.94
C LYS A 374 -20.81 -1.63 6.08
N LYS A 375 -21.92 -1.23 5.46
CA LYS A 375 -23.15 -2.03 5.34
C LYS A 375 -22.89 -3.39 4.70
N ILE A 376 -22.06 -3.43 3.65
CA ILE A 376 -21.73 -4.67 2.94
C ILE A 376 -21.01 -5.67 3.85
N HIS A 377 -20.28 -5.20 4.87
CA HIS A 377 -19.65 -6.02 5.94
C HIS A 377 -20.55 -6.26 7.15
N GLY A 378 -21.87 -6.11 6.99
CA GLY A 378 -22.88 -6.33 8.03
C GLY A 378 -22.99 -5.21 9.08
N GLY A 379 -22.33 -4.06 8.85
CA GLY A 379 -22.43 -2.89 9.70
C GLY A 379 -23.72 -2.09 9.52
N ALA A 380 -23.92 -1.13 10.42
CA ALA A 380 -25.01 -0.16 10.42
C ALA A 380 -24.53 1.12 11.13
N PRO A 381 -25.26 2.25 11.03
CA PRO A 381 -24.84 3.52 11.65
C PRO A 381 -24.67 3.48 13.18
N ASP A 382 -25.31 2.51 13.84
CA ASP A 382 -25.38 2.31 15.28
C ASP A 382 -24.72 1.01 15.77
N LYS A 383 -24.01 0.30 14.88
CA LYS A 383 -23.28 -0.95 15.19
C LYS A 383 -21.79 -0.71 15.34
N ASP A 384 -21.14 -1.65 16.03
CA ASP A 384 -19.68 -1.68 16.21
C ASP A 384 -18.93 -1.67 14.87
N GLY A 385 -17.77 -1.01 14.88
CA GLY A 385 -16.77 -1.01 13.82
C GLY A 385 -16.10 -2.37 13.65
N TYR A 386 -14.85 -2.36 13.18
CA TYR A 386 -14.11 -3.61 13.00
C TYR A 386 -13.43 -4.05 14.31
N PRO A 387 -13.54 -5.34 14.68
CA PRO A 387 -12.84 -5.88 15.85
C PRO A 387 -11.34 -5.96 15.61
N LYS A 388 -10.58 -6.38 16.62
CA LYS A 388 -9.16 -6.76 16.47
C LYS A 388 -9.01 -7.84 15.41
N GLU A 389 -7.86 -7.84 14.73
CA GLU A 389 -7.50 -8.92 13.81
C GLU A 389 -8.43 -9.01 12.58
N CYS A 390 -9.16 -7.94 12.30
CA CYS A 390 -10.18 -7.95 11.26
C CYS A 390 -9.62 -7.93 9.84
N CYS A 391 -8.38 -7.45 9.65
CA CYS A 391 -7.83 -7.17 8.33
C CYS A 391 -6.31 -7.36 8.31
N ALA A 392 -5.78 -7.73 7.14
CA ALA A 392 -4.36 -7.77 6.84
C ALA A 392 -3.96 -6.47 6.12
N PHE A 393 -3.23 -5.58 6.78
CA PHE A 393 -2.63 -4.40 6.16
C PHE A 393 -1.31 -4.79 5.51
N LEU A 394 -1.15 -4.40 4.24
CA LEU A 394 0.03 -4.70 3.43
C LEU A 394 0.55 -3.41 2.82
N GLU A 395 1.57 -2.83 3.46
CA GLU A 395 2.11 -1.52 3.12
C GLU A 395 3.49 -1.69 2.48
N PHE A 396 3.56 -1.62 1.15
CA PHE A 396 4.83 -1.75 0.43
C PHE A 396 5.62 -0.46 0.54
N HIS A 397 6.89 -0.58 0.92
CA HIS A 397 7.80 0.55 1.10
C HIS A 397 9.28 0.13 1.17
N ASP A 398 10.18 1.10 1.00
CA ASP A 398 11.61 0.87 1.23
C ASP A 398 11.84 0.51 2.71
N PRO A 399 12.99 -0.09 3.07
CA PRO A 399 13.30 -0.40 4.45
C PRO A 399 13.15 0.79 5.39
N LEU A 400 12.53 0.51 6.54
CA LEU A 400 12.23 1.53 7.52
C LEU A 400 13.51 2.19 8.02
N SER A 401 13.50 3.53 8.03
CA SER A 401 14.66 4.35 8.37
C SER A 401 15.89 4.05 7.52
N ALA A 402 15.75 3.59 6.26
CA ALA A 402 16.90 3.34 5.37
C ALA A 402 17.79 4.57 5.13
N PHE A 403 17.30 5.80 5.36
CA PHE A 403 18.12 7.01 5.28
C PHE A 403 19.04 7.19 6.49
N LEU A 404 18.76 6.49 7.60
CA LEU A 404 19.63 6.38 8.78
C LEU A 404 20.46 5.09 8.74
N HIS A 405 19.85 4.01 8.23
CA HIS A 405 20.40 2.66 8.19
C HIS A 405 20.28 2.08 6.77
N PRO A 406 21.10 2.54 5.81
CA PRO A 406 20.99 2.07 4.44
C PRO A 406 21.30 0.58 4.35
N GLN A 407 20.47 -0.16 3.61
CA GLN A 407 20.55 -1.62 3.46
C GLN A 407 20.41 -1.99 1.98
N ASN A 408 21.28 -2.87 1.48
CA ASN A 408 21.24 -3.35 0.09
C ASN A 408 21.20 -2.23 -0.98
N GLY A 409 21.89 -1.11 -0.72
CA GLY A 409 21.91 0.06 -1.61
C GLY A 409 20.63 0.90 -1.58
N ILE A 410 19.70 0.61 -0.67
CA ILE A 410 18.49 1.39 -0.44
C ILE A 410 18.78 2.42 0.64
N ASP A 411 18.64 3.70 0.30
CA ASP A 411 18.84 4.83 1.21
C ASP A 411 17.53 5.57 1.56
N SER A 412 16.42 5.29 0.89
CA SER A 412 15.15 6.04 1.01
C SER A 412 15.32 7.58 0.91
N LEU A 413 16.36 8.07 0.24
CA LEU A 413 16.62 9.49 -0.02
C LEU A 413 16.21 9.85 -1.44
N LEU A 414 15.75 11.08 -1.61
CA LEU A 414 15.39 11.70 -2.89
C LEU A 414 16.09 13.03 -3.03
N THR A 415 16.83 13.23 -4.12
CA THR A 415 17.41 14.52 -4.48
C THR A 415 16.52 15.31 -5.44
N SER A 416 16.77 16.61 -5.58
CA SER A 416 16.11 17.47 -6.58
C SER A 416 16.27 17.02 -8.03
N ASP A 417 17.28 16.21 -8.28
CA ASP A 417 17.68 15.73 -9.61
C ASP A 417 17.13 14.33 -9.90
N GLU A 418 16.38 13.77 -8.95
CA GLU A 418 15.76 12.46 -9.02
C GLU A 418 14.24 12.58 -9.06
N LEU A 419 13.62 11.68 -9.82
CA LEU A 419 12.20 11.36 -9.77
C LEU A 419 12.04 10.13 -8.87
N TYR A 420 11.22 10.25 -7.83
CA TYR A 420 10.75 9.10 -7.07
C TYR A 420 9.76 8.30 -7.92
N HIS A 421 9.93 6.98 -7.94
CA HIS A 421 9.07 6.06 -8.66
C HIS A 421 8.88 4.79 -7.86
N ASN A 422 7.67 4.56 -7.33
CA ASN A 422 7.34 3.26 -6.78
C ASN A 422 5.98 2.80 -7.27
N TYR A 423 5.74 1.51 -7.31
CA TYR A 423 4.44 0.95 -7.68
C TYR A 423 4.02 -0.18 -6.75
N VAL A 424 2.71 -0.40 -6.68
CA VAL A 424 2.12 -1.62 -6.14
C VAL A 424 1.09 -2.12 -7.15
N ARG A 425 1.23 -3.36 -7.59
CA ARG A 425 0.32 -4.04 -8.50
C ARG A 425 -0.33 -5.21 -7.79
N LEU A 426 -1.65 -5.32 -7.89
CA LEU A 426 -2.48 -6.38 -7.33
C LEU A 426 -3.07 -7.17 -8.50
N ASP A 427 -2.58 -8.38 -8.74
CA ASP A 427 -3.20 -9.32 -9.66
C ASP A 427 -4.25 -10.13 -8.91
N ILE A 428 -5.50 -10.05 -9.36
CA ILE A 428 -6.65 -10.61 -8.64
C ILE A 428 -7.08 -11.90 -9.33
N GLY A 429 -7.03 -12.99 -8.57
CA GLY A 429 -7.47 -14.31 -9.00
C GLY A 429 -8.72 -14.76 -8.28
N PHE A 430 -9.50 -15.62 -8.92
CA PHE A 430 -10.63 -16.30 -8.30
C PHE A 430 -10.65 -17.79 -8.61
N LYS A 431 -10.91 -18.61 -7.59
CA LYS A 431 -11.17 -20.03 -7.72
C LYS A 431 -12.47 -20.35 -6.98
N PRO A 432 -13.49 -20.93 -7.63
CA PRO A 432 -14.72 -21.32 -6.96
C PRO A 432 -14.42 -22.15 -5.70
N PRO A 433 -14.96 -21.78 -4.52
CA PRO A 433 -14.83 -22.58 -3.33
C PRO A 433 -15.37 -23.99 -3.56
N VAL A 434 -14.70 -25.00 -2.99
CA VAL A 434 -15.22 -26.37 -3.00
C VAL A 434 -16.49 -26.38 -2.16
N ARG A 435 -17.66 -26.58 -2.79
CA ARG A 435 -18.92 -26.73 -2.05
C ARG A 435 -18.80 -28.00 -1.20
N ALA A 436 -18.90 -27.83 0.12
CA ALA A 436 -18.89 -28.92 1.10
C ALA A 436 -20.13 -29.81 0.95
#